data_AF-A0ABC9U2E3-F1
#
_entry.id   AF-A0ABC9U2E3-F1
#
_cell.length_a   1.000
_cell.length_b   1.000
_cell.length_c   1.000
_cell.angle_alpha   90.00
_cell.angle_beta   90.00
_cell.angle_gamma   90.00
#
_symmetry.space_group_name_H-M   'P 1'
#
loop_
_entity.id
_entity.type
_entity.pdbx_description
1 polymer ?
#
loop_
_entity_poly.entity_id
_entity_poly.type
_entity_poly.pdbx_seq_one_letter_code
_entity_poly.pdbx_strand_id
1 'polypeptide(L)'
;MTKNQPSARILSRFKIYRGKEEKGLTDTDKIKQLISESGFKMQYVASKLGITRAALSLKLNNKSEFKTSEVAVLCELLGINSLEKKEEIFFMKKVD
;
A
#
# COMPACT_ATOMS: atom_id res chain seq x y z
N MET A 1 -29.16 1.57 -14.78
CA MET A 1 -28.13 0.76 -14.08
C MET A 1 -26.98 0.46 -15.04
N THR A 2 -26.11 1.44 -15.31
CA THR A 2 -24.98 1.23 -16.22
C THR A 2 -23.76 0.75 -15.43
N LYS A 3 -23.54 -0.57 -15.49
CA LYS A 3 -22.27 -1.21 -15.15
C LYS A 3 -21.20 -0.64 -16.10
N ASN A 4 -20.36 0.26 -15.60
CA ASN A 4 -19.23 0.77 -16.38
C ASN A 4 -17.96 0.73 -15.53
N GLN A 5 -17.33 -0.44 -15.48
CA GLN A 5 -15.92 -0.54 -15.15
C GLN A 5 -15.20 -1.05 -16.41
N PRO A 6 -14.41 -0.21 -17.09
CA PRO A 6 -13.67 -0.64 -18.26
C PRO A 6 -12.49 -1.52 -17.85
N SER A 7 -12.36 -2.60 -18.60
CA SER A 7 -11.22 -3.49 -18.76
C SER A 7 -9.87 -2.74 -18.73
N ALA A 8 -8.92 -3.23 -17.93
CA ALA A 8 -7.51 -2.88 -18.04
C ALA A 8 -6.66 -4.15 -18.14
N ARG A 9 -6.90 -4.93 -19.20
CA ARG A 9 -6.02 -5.96 -19.75
C ARG A 9 -4.77 -5.33 -20.38
N ILE A 10 -4.00 -4.51 -19.66
CA ILE A 10 -2.63 -4.10 -20.02
C ILE A 10 -1.86 -3.82 -18.73
N LEU A 11 -1.25 -4.85 -18.13
CA LEU A 11 -0.14 -4.69 -17.19
C LEU A 11 1.00 -5.67 -17.48
N SER A 12 1.20 -6.03 -18.76
CA SER A 12 2.38 -6.77 -19.26
C SER A 12 3.66 -5.92 -19.31
N ARG A 13 3.82 -4.93 -18.42
CA ARG A 13 5.04 -4.11 -18.34
C ARG A 13 5.33 -3.62 -16.93
N PHE A 14 5.22 -4.49 -15.93
CA PHE A 14 5.75 -4.17 -14.60
C PHE A 14 7.26 -4.32 -14.60
N LYS A 15 7.90 -3.20 -14.91
CA LYS A 15 9.29 -2.88 -14.62
C LYS A 15 9.53 -3.24 -13.14
N ILE A 16 10.38 -4.24 -12.91
CA ILE A 16 10.87 -4.63 -11.59
C ILE A 16 11.48 -3.39 -10.93
N TYR A 17 10.79 -2.82 -9.95
CA TYR A 17 11.33 -1.74 -9.13
C TYR A 17 12.29 -2.37 -8.13
N ARG A 18 13.54 -2.57 -8.55
CA ARG A 18 14.65 -2.95 -7.66
C ARG A 18 15.09 -1.69 -6.89
N GLY A 19 14.43 -1.40 -5.77
CA GLY A 19 14.73 -0.28 -4.87
C GLY A 19 15.29 -0.78 -3.54
N LYS A 20 16.46 -0.27 -3.16
CA LYS A 20 17.25 -0.60 -1.95
C LYS A 20 16.41 -0.70 -0.66
N GLU A 21 16.71 -1.73 0.12
CA GLU A 21 16.19 -1.98 1.47
C GLU A 21 16.74 -0.95 2.48
N GLU A 22 15.88 -0.01 2.92
CA GLU A 22 16.07 0.74 4.16
C GLU A 22 15.09 0.13 5.20
N LYS A 23 15.64 -0.68 6.11
CA LYS A 23 14.89 -1.35 7.20
C LYS A 23 14.20 -0.29 8.08
N GLY A 24 12.89 -0.18 7.97
CA GLY A 24 12.03 0.59 8.87
C GLY A 24 10.97 -0.30 9.54
N LEU A 25 10.33 0.21 10.58
CA LEU A 25 9.35 -0.46 11.46
C LEU A 25 8.14 -1.05 10.72
N THR A 26 7.86 -0.58 9.49
CA THR A 26 6.75 -1.00 8.65
C THR A 26 7.29 -1.69 7.40
N ASP A 27 6.72 -2.85 7.06
CA ASP A 27 7.04 -3.60 5.84
C ASP A 27 6.46 -2.89 4.61
N THR A 28 7.09 -1.77 4.23
CA THR A 28 6.67 -0.96 3.08
C THR A 28 6.72 -1.73 1.76
N ASP A 29 7.55 -2.78 1.67
CA ASP A 29 7.62 -3.66 0.51
C ASP A 29 6.37 -4.54 0.40
N LYS A 30 5.90 -5.13 1.52
CA LYS A 30 4.62 -5.85 1.57
C LYS A 30 3.46 -4.95 1.17
N ILE A 31 3.43 -3.70 1.63
CA ILE A 31 2.38 -2.74 1.23
C ILE A 31 2.40 -2.51 -0.28
N LYS A 32 3.58 -2.29 -0.88
CA LYS A 32 3.71 -2.11 -2.34
C LYS A 32 3.26 -3.36 -3.09
N GLN A 33 3.62 -4.54 -2.60
CA GLN A 33 3.20 -5.81 -3.19
C GLN A 33 1.68 -5.95 -3.15
N LEU A 34 1.04 -5.73 -2.00
CA LEU A 34 -0.42 -5.83 -1.86
C LEU A 34 -1.16 -4.82 -2.75
N ILE A 35 -0.65 -3.61 -2.88
CA ILE A 35 -1.23 -2.62 -3.82
C ILE A 35 -1.05 -3.09 -5.27
N SER A 36 0.09 -3.70 -5.60
CA SER A 36 0.34 -4.25 -6.93
C SER A 36 -0.56 -5.46 -7.23
N GLU A 37 -0.78 -6.34 -6.24
CA GLU A 37 -1.63 -7.54 -6.33
C GLU A 37 -3.11 -7.17 -6.46
N SER A 38 -3.56 -6.14 -5.75
CA SER A 38 -4.92 -5.60 -5.87
C SER A 38 -5.16 -4.88 -7.21
N GLY A 39 -4.11 -4.59 -7.99
CA GLY A 39 -4.20 -3.91 -9.27
C GLY A 39 -4.51 -2.41 -9.17
N PHE A 40 -4.42 -1.83 -7.96
CA PHE A 40 -4.66 -0.40 -7.77
C PHE A 40 -3.44 0.43 -8.15
N LYS A 41 -3.69 1.58 -8.79
CA LYS A 41 -2.64 2.57 -9.05
C LYS A 41 -2.30 3.31 -7.76
N MET A 42 -1.02 3.60 -7.54
CA MET A 42 -0.54 4.42 -6.40
C MET A 42 -1.32 5.72 -6.21
N GLN A 43 -1.65 6.42 -7.31
CA GLN A 43 -2.44 7.66 -7.25
C GLN A 43 -3.86 7.44 -6.74
N TYR A 44 -4.48 6.32 -7.08
CA TYR A 44 -5.82 5.96 -6.61
C TYR A 44 -5.80 5.68 -5.11
N VAL A 45 -4.82 4.90 -4.66
CA VAL A 45 -4.60 4.61 -3.23
C VAL A 45 -4.37 5.89 -2.43
N ALA A 46 -3.47 6.77 -2.90
CA ALA A 46 -3.21 8.06 -2.25
C ALA A 46 -4.47 8.92 -2.14
N SER A 47 -5.28 8.97 -3.21
CA SER A 47 -6.54 9.73 -3.22
C SER A 47 -7.54 9.18 -2.20
N LYS A 48 -7.62 7.85 -2.04
CA LYS A 48 -8.50 7.22 -1.04
C LYS A 48 -8.04 7.44 0.39
N LEU A 49 -6.74 7.45 0.61
CA LEU A 49 -6.10 7.83 1.87
C LEU A 49 -6.27 9.31 2.22
N GLY A 50 -6.71 10.16 1.28
CA GLY A 50 -6.79 11.61 1.47
C GLY A 50 -5.42 12.29 1.52
N ILE A 51 -4.40 11.67 0.94
CA ILE A 51 -3.03 12.19 0.93
C ILE A 51 -2.51 12.38 -0.50
N THR A 52 -1.46 13.18 -0.64
CA THR A 52 -0.80 13.33 -1.93
C THR A 52 0.03 12.10 -2.27
N ARG A 53 0.23 11.85 -3.57
CA ARG A 53 1.12 10.77 -4.05
C ARG A 53 2.52 10.90 -3.44
N ALA A 54 3.02 12.13 -3.29
CA ALA A 54 4.31 12.40 -2.67
C ALA A 54 4.32 11.97 -1.19
N ALA A 55 3.29 12.33 -0.42
CA ALA A 55 3.15 11.88 0.97
C ALA A 55 3.09 10.36 1.10
N LEU A 56 2.34 9.67 0.23
CA LEU A 56 2.33 8.20 0.19
C LEU A 56 3.72 7.64 -0.12
N SER A 57 4.44 8.25 -1.07
CA SER A 57 5.81 7.84 -1.39
C SER A 57 6.75 8.00 -0.19
N LEU A 58 6.66 9.10 0.57
CA LEU A 58 7.47 9.29 1.78
C LEU A 58 7.19 8.19 2.82
N LYS A 59 5.92 7.83 3.02
CA LYS A 59 5.52 6.75 3.93
C LYS A 59 6.06 5.39 3.46
N LEU A 60 5.95 5.10 2.18
CA LEU A 60 6.48 3.89 1.55
C LEU A 60 8.01 3.81 1.45
N ASN A 61 8.72 4.89 1.81
CA ASN A 61 10.18 4.93 1.92
C ASN A 61 10.62 5.08 3.40
N ASN A 62 9.74 4.78 4.35
CA ASN A 62 10.01 4.91 5.79
C ASN A 62 10.48 6.33 6.20
N LYS A 63 10.22 7.36 5.39
CA LYS A 63 10.52 8.76 5.73
C LYS A 63 9.41 9.39 6.57
N SER A 64 8.24 8.75 6.64
CA SER A 64 7.08 9.18 7.44
C SER A 64 6.26 7.95 7.84
N GLU A 65 5.56 8.02 8.96
CA GLU A 65 4.73 6.93 9.47
C GLU A 65 3.30 7.00 8.92
N PHE A 66 2.62 5.86 8.83
CA PHE A 66 1.20 5.81 8.51
C PHE A 66 0.36 6.18 9.74
N LYS A 67 -0.65 7.02 9.55
CA LYS A 67 -1.63 7.31 10.60
C LYS A 67 -2.59 6.14 10.75
N THR A 68 -3.13 5.93 11.95
CA THR A 68 -4.12 4.85 12.20
C THR A 68 -5.32 4.93 11.25
N SER A 69 -5.81 6.14 10.96
CA SER A 69 -6.91 6.36 10.02
C SER A 69 -6.55 5.97 8.59
N GLU A 70 -5.31 6.24 8.17
CA GLU A 70 -4.80 5.86 6.84
C GLU A 70 -4.65 4.34 6.72
N VAL A 71 -4.12 3.69 7.75
CA VAL A 71 -3.97 2.22 7.79
C VAL A 71 -5.34 1.55 7.66
N ALA A 72 -6.34 2.03 8.40
CA ALA A 72 -7.69 1.48 8.34
C ALA A 72 -8.27 1.53 6.92
N VAL A 73 -8.17 2.69 6.25
CA VAL A 73 -8.63 2.86 4.86
C VAL A 73 -7.83 2.02 3.88
N LEU A 74 -6.51 1.90 4.07
CA LEU A 74 -5.65 1.09 3.22
C LEU A 74 -5.98 -0.40 3.35
N CYS A 75 -6.19 -0.89 4.57
CA CYS A 75 -6.62 -2.26 4.83
C CYS A 75 -7.98 -2.55 4.19
N GLU A 76 -8.95 -1.65 4.34
CA GLU A 76 -10.26 -1.79 3.69
C GLU A 76 -10.13 -1.82 2.16
N LEU A 77 -9.29 -0.95 1.60
CA LEU A 77 -9.06 -0.88 0.16
C LEU A 77 -8.37 -2.14 -0.38
N LEU A 78 -7.40 -2.68 0.35
CA LEU A 78 -6.64 -3.87 -0.03
C LEU A 78 -7.37 -5.17 0.35
N GLY A 79 -8.53 -5.12 1.01
CA GLY A 79 -9.25 -6.30 1.48
C GLY A 79 -8.51 -7.06 2.58
N ILE A 80 -7.71 -6.35 3.38
CA ILE A 80 -7.00 -6.91 4.54
C ILE A 80 -7.95 -6.87 5.74
N ASN A 81 -8.78 -7.90 5.87
CA ASN A 81 -9.74 -8.03 6.97
C ASN A 81 -9.12 -8.73 8.20
N SER A 82 -7.98 -9.41 8.04
CA SER A 82 -7.31 -10.14 9.13
C SER A 82 -6.53 -9.18 10.02
N LEU A 83 -6.86 -9.20 11.32
CA LEU A 83 -6.14 -8.46 12.36
C LEU A 83 -4.65 -8.81 12.35
N GLU A 84 -4.31 -10.10 12.32
CA GLU A 84 -2.92 -10.56 12.30
C GLU A 84 -2.13 -9.98 11.11
N LYS A 85 -2.70 -9.98 9.90
CA LYS A 85 -2.01 -9.44 8.72
C LYS A 85 -1.74 -7.94 8.86
N LYS A 86 -2.70 -7.18 9.40
CA LYS A 86 -2.52 -5.73 9.58
C LYS A 86 -1.41 -5.46 10.61
N GLU A 87 -1.35 -6.26 11.67
CA GLU A 87 -0.32 -6.14 12.70
C GLU A 87 1.03 -6.58 12.16
N GLU A 88 1.10 -7.63 11.36
CA GLU A 88 2.36 -8.08 10.75
C GLU A 88 2.97 -7.03 9.81
N ILE A 89 2.14 -6.32 9.04
CA ILE A 89 2.60 -5.33 8.05
C ILE A 89 2.96 -3.99 8.71
N PHE A 90 2.13 -3.52 9.65
CA PHE A 90 2.26 -2.18 10.24
C PHE A 90 2.89 -2.16 11.64
N PHE A 91 2.77 -3.25 12.39
CA PHE A 91 3.30 -3.45 13.74
C PHE A 91 4.35 -4.58 13.71
N MET A 92 5.45 -4.36 12.99
CA MET A 92 6.59 -5.27 13.07
C MET A 92 7.24 -5.06 14.44
N LYS A 93 6.83 -5.89 15.41
CA LYS A 93 7.33 -5.85 16.78
C LYS A 93 8.84 -6.07 16.72
N LYS A 94 9.63 -5.05 17.04
CA LYS A 94 11.00 -5.27 17.47
C LYS A 94 10.90 -6.10 18.75
N VAL A 95 10.95 -7.42 18.60
CA VAL A 95 11.23 -8.30 19.72
C VAL A 95 12.71 -8.08 20.01
N ASP A 96 12.95 -7.53 21.19
CA ASP A 96 14.27 -7.31 21.80
C ASP A 96 15.12 -8.59 21.81
#